data_AF-A0A562QIU4-F1
#
_entry.id   AF-A0A562QIU4-F1
#
_cell.length_a   1.000
_cell.length_b   1.000
_cell.length_c   1.000
_cell.angle_alpha   90.00
_cell.angle_beta   90.00
_cell.angle_gamma   90.00
#
_symmetry.space_group_name_H-M   'P 1'
#
loop_
_entity.id
_entity.type
_entity.pdbx_description
1 polymer ?
#
loop_
_entity_poly.entity_id
_entity_poly.type
_entity_poly.pdbx_seq_one_letter_code
_entity_poly.pdbx_strand_id
1 'polypeptide(L)'
;MKLRQPVSINDRDKPVIIYKNNVFLKEFPSIQKASLWLKEYTNYEYIPYKQVESGIFFDETWSFNGATYAFTTDENVRLNKLRELGIETENSNKVDPTGFWTFFCNPKKWAIDDFLASNKVEDTFSITSWQKDWFKQGQLGVIRVGHDYRNKEQLNDKPKLKRGIYAVIEITGEPIYSSQRDEHYYEESDKENFRVPVRYIRNLLTKPVLLDDLILEEHEYDKYLVEGFQASSMPLNPQTLRKISIIVDSPIYINTSPLKVGNEYARKDVYRVFNVPEEKQGGNWNTGYTTFDNDIFIFANINSAGRTGHDYDNKFIGDDFQWFGKNHHSLSTPTIQAMLNARGNIYIFTRENSSNPNFVYQGNGRVKEYEDTKPVKIIWEFSDENEEYPNKTTEEVDNSEKYTEGATKQVSVNVYERNPVARRKCIEHYGCSCVVCNFNFEETYGEIGKDFIHVHHLKELHTIGEEYEVDPIADLRPVCPNCHAMLHKRKSAYSIEELKKILK
;
A
#
# COMPACT_ATOMS: atom_id res chain seq x y z
N MET A 1 27.06 -27.71 32.13
CA MET A 1 26.81 -29.08 32.64
C MET A 1 25.38 -29.44 32.26
N LYS A 2 25.16 -30.50 31.47
CA LYS A 2 23.82 -30.85 30.97
C LYS A 2 22.98 -31.36 32.15
N LEU A 3 21.84 -30.73 32.43
CA LEU A 3 20.94 -31.15 33.51
C LEU A 3 20.36 -32.53 33.20
N ARG A 4 20.18 -33.38 34.21
CA ARG A 4 19.59 -34.71 34.05
C ARG A 4 18.14 -34.57 33.60
N GLN A 5 17.75 -35.32 32.58
CA GLN A 5 16.36 -35.44 32.14
C GLN A 5 15.71 -36.68 32.79
N PRO A 6 14.45 -36.60 33.26
CA PRO A 6 13.70 -37.78 33.69
C PRO A 6 13.27 -38.62 32.47
N VAL A 7 12.92 -39.89 32.69
CA VAL A 7 12.40 -40.78 31.63
C VAL A 7 10.94 -41.10 31.93
N SER A 8 10.06 -40.88 30.96
CA SER A 8 8.64 -41.23 31.10
C SER A 8 8.48 -42.76 31.06
N ILE A 9 7.71 -43.30 32.01
CA ILE A 9 7.48 -44.76 32.16
C ILE A 9 6.19 -45.19 31.43
N ASN A 10 5.29 -44.25 31.12
CA ASN A 10 4.03 -44.48 30.41
C ASN A 10 3.47 -43.16 29.85
N ASP A 11 2.54 -43.23 28.89
CA ASP A 11 1.96 -42.04 28.22
C ASP A 11 1.22 -41.06 29.14
N ARG A 12 0.89 -41.45 30.38
CA ARG A 12 0.18 -40.60 31.35
C ARG A 12 1.13 -39.79 32.22
N ASP A 13 2.31 -40.33 32.53
CA ASP A 13 3.30 -39.69 33.39
C ASP A 13 4.25 -38.83 32.54
N LYS A 14 4.20 -37.51 32.76
CA LYS A 14 5.06 -36.51 32.10
C LYS A 14 5.99 -35.90 33.16
N PRO A 15 7.06 -36.62 33.54
CA PRO A 15 7.84 -36.26 34.71
C PRO A 15 8.59 -34.94 34.51
N VAL A 16 8.72 -34.17 35.59
CA VAL A 16 9.41 -32.89 35.60
C VAL A 16 10.40 -32.88 36.76
N ILE A 17 11.66 -32.60 36.46
CA ILE A 17 12.69 -32.31 37.47
C ILE A 17 12.84 -30.80 37.60
N ILE A 18 12.85 -30.32 38.84
CA ILE A 18 13.15 -28.94 39.20
C ILE A 18 14.59 -28.87 39.73
N TYR A 19 15.34 -27.89 39.28
CA TYR A 19 16.66 -27.52 39.77
C TYR A 19 16.59 -26.12 40.39
N LYS A 20 17.34 -25.88 41.47
CA LYS A 20 17.53 -24.55 42.06
C LYS A 20 19.02 -24.23 42.05
N ASN A 21 19.40 -23.12 41.43
CA ASN A 21 20.79 -22.70 41.21
C ASN A 21 21.64 -23.85 40.61
N ASN A 22 21.10 -24.54 39.60
CA ASN A 22 21.67 -25.73 38.95
C ASN A 22 21.87 -26.97 39.84
N VAL A 23 21.36 -26.97 41.07
CA VAL A 23 21.35 -28.12 41.97
C VAL A 23 19.99 -28.81 41.89
N PHE A 24 19.98 -30.14 41.79
CA PHE A 24 18.75 -30.93 41.80
C PHE A 24 17.92 -30.59 43.04
N LEU A 25 16.67 -30.20 42.84
CA LEU A 25 15.76 -29.86 43.92
C LEU A 25 14.78 -31.03 44.18
N LYS A 26 13.97 -31.38 43.17
CA LYS A 26 12.95 -32.44 43.30
C LYS A 26 12.40 -32.88 41.94
N GLU A 27 11.91 -34.11 41.86
CA GLU A 27 11.25 -34.69 40.68
C GLU A 27 9.75 -34.94 40.97
N PHE A 28 8.91 -34.70 39.97
CA PHE A 28 7.45 -34.85 40.04
C PHE A 28 6.94 -35.63 38.84
N PRO A 29 5.81 -36.35 38.95
CA PRO A 29 5.28 -37.13 37.84
C PRO A 29 4.53 -36.30 36.79
N SER A 30 4.23 -35.02 37.06
CA SER A 30 3.55 -34.14 36.11
C SER A 30 3.87 -32.66 36.33
N ILE A 31 3.67 -31.85 35.28
CA ILE A 31 3.79 -30.38 35.30
C ILE A 31 2.87 -29.78 36.37
N GLN A 32 1.64 -30.28 36.50
CA GLN A 32 0.67 -29.76 37.46
C GLN A 32 1.15 -29.95 38.90
N LYS A 33 1.67 -31.15 39.24
CA LYS A 33 2.19 -31.43 40.58
C LYS A 33 3.49 -30.65 40.86
N ALA A 34 4.37 -30.54 39.86
CA ALA A 34 5.57 -29.72 39.95
C ALA A 34 5.23 -28.25 40.24
N SER A 35 4.27 -27.69 39.50
CA SER A 35 3.86 -26.30 39.63
C SER A 35 3.17 -26.02 40.97
N LEU A 36 2.27 -26.90 41.41
CA LEU A 36 1.59 -26.75 42.69
C LEU A 36 2.59 -26.79 43.86
N TRP A 37 3.51 -27.76 43.83
CA TRP A 37 4.55 -27.83 44.86
C TRP A 37 5.49 -26.63 44.81
N LEU A 38 5.86 -26.17 43.62
CA LEU A 38 6.75 -25.02 43.46
C LEU A 38 6.12 -23.74 44.01
N LYS A 39 4.80 -23.56 43.84
CA LYS A 39 4.03 -22.48 44.49
C LYS A 39 4.21 -22.51 46.00
N GLU A 40 3.91 -23.64 46.63
CA GLU A 40 4.00 -23.81 48.08
C GLU A 40 5.45 -23.65 48.58
N TYR A 41 6.42 -24.21 47.86
CA TYR A 41 7.83 -24.16 48.22
C TYR A 41 8.43 -22.74 48.16
N THR A 42 8.00 -21.94 47.19
CA THR A 42 8.48 -20.56 47.01
C THR A 42 7.62 -19.53 47.73
N ASN A 43 6.45 -19.92 48.25
CA ASN A 43 5.40 -19.00 48.70
C ASN A 43 5.01 -18.00 47.61
N TYR A 44 5.00 -18.45 46.35
CA TYR A 44 4.58 -17.64 45.21
C TYR A 44 3.05 -17.49 45.20
N GLU A 45 2.58 -16.31 44.80
CA GLU A 45 1.15 -15.97 44.88
C GLU A 45 0.28 -16.85 43.96
N TYR A 46 0.81 -17.17 42.78
CA TYR A 46 0.12 -17.93 41.73
C TYR A 46 0.75 -19.30 41.50
N ILE A 47 0.05 -20.19 40.79
CA ILE A 47 0.65 -21.47 40.39
C ILE A 47 1.57 -21.20 39.17
N PRO A 48 2.89 -21.43 39.26
CA PRO A 48 3.86 -21.10 38.20
C PRO A 48 3.85 -22.09 37.03
N TYR A 49 2.65 -22.43 36.52
CA TYR A 49 2.48 -23.44 35.48
C TYR A 49 3.23 -23.08 34.20
N LYS A 50 3.13 -21.83 33.76
CA LYS A 50 3.79 -21.34 32.54
C LYS A 50 5.31 -21.33 32.68
N GLN A 51 5.84 -21.04 33.87
CA GLN A 51 7.28 -21.03 34.13
C GLN A 51 7.86 -22.43 34.06
N VAL A 52 7.15 -23.41 34.63
CA VAL A 52 7.55 -24.82 34.54
C VAL A 52 7.41 -25.31 33.10
N GLU A 53 6.29 -24.99 32.44
CA GLU A 53 5.99 -25.36 31.05
C GLU A 53 7.01 -24.80 30.05
N SER A 54 7.28 -23.49 30.12
CA SER A 54 8.29 -22.87 29.28
C SER A 54 9.68 -23.39 29.59
N GLY A 55 9.99 -23.66 30.86
CA GLY A 55 11.28 -24.21 31.25
C GLY A 55 11.56 -25.59 30.68
N ILE A 56 10.57 -26.49 30.64
CA ILE A 56 10.77 -27.84 30.10
C ILE A 56 10.75 -27.90 28.58
N PHE A 57 10.05 -26.98 27.90
CA PHE A 57 9.90 -27.02 26.44
C PHE A 57 10.90 -26.12 25.70
N PHE A 58 11.28 -25.00 26.31
CA PHE A 58 12.13 -23.97 25.71
C PHE A 58 13.44 -23.72 26.51
N ASP A 59 13.77 -24.57 27.48
CA ASP A 59 14.95 -24.46 28.34
C ASP A 59 15.03 -23.13 29.14
N GLU A 60 13.88 -22.49 29.40
CA GLU A 60 13.80 -21.25 30.18
C GLU A 60 14.09 -21.47 31.68
N THR A 61 14.83 -20.54 32.27
CA THR A 61 15.03 -20.49 33.73
C THR A 61 14.13 -19.45 34.37
N TRP A 62 13.49 -19.80 35.48
CA TRP A 62 12.66 -18.90 36.26
C TRP A 62 13.43 -18.34 37.46
N SER A 63 13.54 -17.03 37.61
CA SER A 63 14.19 -16.42 38.78
C SER A 63 13.16 -15.90 39.77
N PHE A 64 13.29 -16.27 41.04
CA PHE A 64 12.39 -15.82 42.10
C PHE A 64 13.11 -15.79 43.45
N ASN A 65 12.91 -14.70 44.21
CA ASN A 65 13.54 -14.46 45.52
C ASN A 65 15.06 -14.72 45.54
N GLY A 66 15.78 -14.26 44.52
CA GLY A 66 17.24 -14.39 44.42
C GLY A 66 17.77 -15.79 44.09
N ALA A 67 16.89 -16.73 43.73
CA ALA A 67 17.27 -18.05 43.24
C ALA A 67 16.77 -18.29 41.81
N THR A 68 17.55 -19.04 41.03
CA THR A 68 17.21 -19.43 39.66
C THR A 68 16.73 -20.87 39.63
N TYR A 69 15.60 -21.12 38.98
CA TYR A 69 14.97 -22.41 38.85
C TYR A 69 15.04 -22.86 37.40
N ALA A 70 15.49 -24.10 37.17
CA ALA A 70 15.51 -24.71 35.84
C ALA A 70 14.66 -25.98 35.86
N PHE A 71 14.11 -26.36 34.71
CA PHE A 71 13.16 -27.46 34.59
C PHE A 71 13.57 -28.38 33.46
N THR A 72 13.45 -29.68 33.66
CA THR A 72 13.68 -30.67 32.60
C THR A 72 12.58 -31.70 32.59
N THR A 73 12.20 -32.19 31.42
CA THR A 73 11.24 -33.29 31.24
C THR A 73 11.84 -34.38 30.33
N ASP A 74 11.09 -35.46 30.12
CA ASP A 74 11.45 -36.51 29.18
C ASP A 74 11.53 -35.94 27.76
N GLU A 75 12.61 -36.27 27.05
CA GLU A 75 12.88 -35.70 25.73
C GLU A 75 11.79 -36.07 24.70
N ASN A 76 11.22 -37.27 24.75
CA ASN A 76 10.14 -37.65 23.84
C ASN A 76 8.83 -36.91 24.17
N VAL A 77 8.55 -36.66 25.45
CA VAL A 77 7.43 -35.81 25.88
C VAL A 77 7.60 -34.39 25.37
N ARG A 78 8.83 -33.85 25.45
CA ARG A 78 9.20 -32.54 24.91
C ARG A 78 8.97 -32.48 23.40
N LEU A 79 9.54 -33.41 22.66
CA LEU A 79 9.46 -33.48 21.18
C LEU A 79 8.03 -33.71 20.69
N ASN A 80 7.24 -34.57 21.34
CA ASN A 80 5.83 -34.78 20.98
C ASN A 80 4.99 -33.51 21.18
N LYS A 81 5.23 -32.77 22.27
CA LYS A 81 4.51 -31.52 22.49
C LYS A 81 4.88 -30.45 21.46
N LEU A 82 6.15 -30.38 21.09
CA LEU A 82 6.62 -29.50 20.02
C LEU A 82 5.97 -29.86 18.67
N ARG A 83 5.88 -31.16 18.34
CA ARG A 83 5.15 -31.63 17.13
C ARG A 83 3.65 -31.29 17.14
N GLU A 84 2.96 -31.46 18.26
CA GLU A 84 1.55 -31.02 18.41
C GLU A 84 1.37 -29.52 18.17
N LEU A 85 2.39 -28.71 18.49
CA LEU A 85 2.40 -27.27 18.30
C LEU A 85 2.87 -26.85 16.89
N GLY A 86 3.07 -27.80 15.97
CA GLY A 86 3.53 -27.53 14.60
C GLY A 86 5.02 -27.18 14.50
N ILE A 87 5.80 -27.48 15.54
CA ILE A 87 7.25 -27.28 15.59
C ILE A 87 7.89 -28.60 15.18
N GLU A 88 8.38 -28.69 13.94
CA GLU A 88 9.11 -29.86 13.44
C GLU A 88 10.45 -29.99 14.16
N THR A 89 10.66 -31.14 14.80
CA THR A 89 11.86 -31.43 15.60
C THR A 89 12.66 -32.55 14.97
N GLU A 90 13.27 -32.28 13.82
CA GLU A 90 14.53 -32.89 13.41
C GLU A 90 15.48 -31.76 12.97
N ASN A 91 16.77 -31.93 13.27
CA ASN A 91 17.80 -30.90 13.29
C ASN A 91 18.11 -30.26 11.92
N SER A 92 17.24 -29.38 11.42
CA SER A 92 17.59 -28.37 10.40
C SER A 92 16.63 -27.18 10.44
N ASN A 93 16.81 -26.31 11.44
CA ASN A 93 16.74 -24.86 11.30
C ASN A 93 17.01 -24.27 12.69
N LYS A 94 18.30 -24.07 13.01
CA LYS A 94 18.62 -22.94 13.86
C LYS A 94 18.04 -21.73 13.14
N VAL A 95 17.04 -21.10 13.72
CA VAL A 95 16.57 -19.81 13.22
C VAL A 95 17.71 -18.85 13.53
N ASP A 96 18.54 -18.59 12.52
CA ASP A 96 19.66 -17.68 12.64
C ASP A 96 19.14 -16.23 12.54
N PRO A 97 19.74 -15.29 13.29
CA PRO A 97 19.34 -13.90 13.21
C PRO A 97 19.67 -13.34 11.82
N THR A 98 18.63 -12.93 11.10
CA THR A 98 18.77 -12.32 9.76
C THR A 98 19.12 -10.84 9.82
N GLY A 99 18.97 -10.21 11.00
CA GLY A 99 19.05 -8.76 11.18
C GLY A 99 17.75 -8.01 10.85
N PHE A 100 16.70 -8.74 10.47
CA PHE A 100 15.38 -8.21 10.17
C PHE A 100 14.32 -8.95 10.99
N TRP A 101 13.22 -8.29 11.33
CA TRP A 101 12.30 -8.81 12.34
C TRP A 101 10.82 -8.69 11.95
N THR A 102 10.05 -9.72 12.28
CA THR A 102 8.59 -9.65 12.32
C THR A 102 8.16 -9.52 13.78
N PHE A 103 7.37 -8.51 14.09
CA PHE A 103 6.71 -8.35 15.39
C PHE A 103 5.23 -8.69 15.26
N PHE A 104 4.76 -9.64 16.06
CA PHE A 104 3.40 -10.14 16.00
C PHE A 104 2.49 -9.34 16.93
N CYS A 105 1.53 -8.63 16.33
CA CYS A 105 0.51 -7.89 17.04
C CYS A 105 -0.80 -8.67 17.08
N ASN A 106 -1.37 -8.79 18.29
CA ASN A 106 -2.73 -9.23 18.50
C ASN A 106 -3.61 -8.01 18.85
N PRO A 107 -4.52 -7.58 17.95
CA PRO A 107 -5.37 -6.41 18.17
C PRO A 107 -6.20 -6.45 19.47
N LYS A 108 -6.50 -7.65 19.98
CA LYS A 108 -7.22 -7.82 21.24
C LYS A 108 -6.38 -7.45 22.47
N LYS A 109 -5.06 -7.59 22.37
CA LYS A 109 -4.12 -7.29 23.46
C LYS A 109 -3.54 -5.88 23.36
N TRP A 110 -3.47 -5.36 22.15
CA TRP A 110 -2.84 -4.09 21.86
C TRP A 110 -3.56 -3.41 20.70
N ALA A 111 -4.12 -2.22 20.95
CA ALA A 111 -4.78 -1.41 19.91
C ALA A 111 -3.76 -0.72 19.02
N ILE A 112 -3.15 -1.51 18.15
CA ILE A 112 -2.22 -1.02 17.14
C ILE A 112 -2.87 0.05 16.23
N ASP A 113 -4.16 -0.06 15.95
CA ASP A 113 -4.91 0.93 15.16
C ASP A 113 -5.06 2.26 15.89
N ASP A 114 -5.34 2.26 17.20
CA ASP A 114 -5.37 3.51 17.99
C ASP A 114 -3.98 4.12 18.11
N PHE A 115 -2.96 3.30 18.34
CA PHE A 115 -1.57 3.74 18.41
C PHE A 115 -1.15 4.40 17.09
N LEU A 116 -1.34 3.72 15.96
CA LEU A 116 -0.98 4.25 14.64
C LEU A 116 -1.82 5.48 14.27
N ALA A 117 -3.08 5.59 14.71
CA ALA A 117 -3.90 6.78 14.50
C ALA A 117 -3.47 7.98 15.37
N SER A 118 -2.77 7.75 16.49
CA SER A 118 -2.34 8.80 17.41
C SER A 118 -1.13 9.62 16.91
N ASN A 119 -0.50 9.20 15.80
CA ASN A 119 0.77 9.75 15.28
C ASN A 119 1.96 9.66 16.23
N LYS A 120 1.88 8.88 17.31
CA LYS A 120 3.06 8.47 18.08
C LYS A 120 3.98 7.63 17.18
N VAL A 121 5.27 7.91 17.22
CA VAL A 121 6.27 7.23 16.37
C VAL A 121 7.27 6.42 17.18
N GLU A 122 7.21 6.44 18.50
CA GLU A 122 8.09 5.68 19.39
C GLU A 122 7.25 4.76 20.28
N ASP A 123 7.78 3.56 20.53
CA ASP A 123 7.12 2.52 21.31
C ASP A 123 8.17 1.51 21.81
N THR A 124 7.72 0.57 22.63
CA THR A 124 8.52 -0.58 23.05
C THR A 124 7.78 -1.88 22.77
N PHE A 125 8.46 -2.85 22.15
CA PHE A 125 7.88 -4.16 21.85
C PHE A 125 8.40 -5.23 22.80
N SER A 126 7.50 -6.07 23.31
CA SER A 126 7.90 -7.24 24.08
C SER A 126 8.61 -8.25 23.17
N ILE A 127 9.76 -8.76 23.63
CA ILE A 127 10.53 -9.80 22.94
C ILE A 127 10.74 -10.99 23.86
N THR A 128 11.08 -12.13 23.27
CA THR A 128 11.44 -13.33 24.04
C THR A 128 12.89 -13.26 24.51
N SER A 129 13.18 -13.86 25.66
CA SER A 129 14.50 -13.80 26.29
C SER A 129 15.61 -14.45 25.46
N TRP A 130 15.31 -15.47 24.66
CA TRP A 130 16.29 -16.16 23.81
C TRP A 130 16.76 -15.33 22.60
N GLN A 131 15.97 -14.31 22.19
CA GLN A 131 16.31 -13.41 21.09
C GLN A 131 17.02 -12.12 21.58
N LYS A 132 17.10 -11.89 22.90
CA LYS A 132 17.53 -10.60 23.47
C LYS A 132 18.90 -10.13 22.96
N ASP A 133 19.84 -11.06 22.76
CA ASP A 133 21.21 -10.73 22.36
C ASP A 133 21.37 -10.58 20.83
N TRP A 134 20.27 -10.68 20.07
CA TRP A 134 20.25 -10.62 18.61
C TRP A 134 19.77 -9.28 18.05
N PHE A 135 19.02 -8.52 18.86
CA PHE A 135 18.54 -7.19 18.49
C PHE A 135 19.69 -6.18 18.55
N LYS A 136 19.79 -5.32 17.54
CA LYS A 136 20.78 -4.24 17.47
C LYS A 136 20.12 -2.98 16.94
N GLN A 137 20.59 -1.83 17.41
CA GLN A 137 20.16 -0.53 16.89
C GLN A 137 20.36 -0.44 15.35
N GLY A 138 19.37 0.11 14.66
CA GLY A 138 19.34 0.28 13.20
C GLY A 138 18.81 -0.93 12.43
N GLN A 139 18.53 -2.05 13.09
CA GLN A 139 17.84 -3.18 12.45
C GLN A 139 16.38 -2.81 12.14
N LEU A 140 15.86 -3.34 11.04
CA LEU A 140 14.50 -3.07 10.56
C LEU A 140 13.55 -4.19 10.95
N GLY A 141 12.27 -3.84 11.09
CA GLY A 141 11.21 -4.83 11.29
C GLY A 141 9.86 -4.37 10.78
N VAL A 142 8.91 -5.31 10.78
CA VAL A 142 7.53 -5.09 10.35
C VAL A 142 6.57 -5.45 11.47
N ILE A 143 5.47 -4.70 11.58
CA ILE A 143 4.39 -4.99 12.53
C ILE A 143 3.31 -5.78 11.81
N ARG A 144 3.23 -7.08 12.12
CA ARG A 144 2.29 -8.02 11.52
C ARG A 144 1.08 -8.20 12.43
N VAL A 145 -0.08 -7.82 11.92
CA VAL A 145 -1.38 -8.01 12.58
C VAL A 145 -1.97 -9.37 12.21
N GLY A 146 -2.30 -10.15 13.23
CA GLY A 146 -3.01 -11.43 13.08
C GLY A 146 -4.51 -11.28 12.89
N HIS A 147 -5.25 -12.38 13.11
CA HIS A 147 -6.71 -12.33 13.08
C HIS A 147 -7.27 -11.41 14.17
N ASP A 148 -8.13 -10.46 13.77
CA ASP A 148 -8.79 -9.55 14.69
C ASP A 148 -10.06 -10.17 15.30
N TYR A 149 -9.90 -10.69 16.51
CA TYR A 149 -10.98 -11.29 17.28
C TYR A 149 -11.68 -10.31 18.24
N ARG A 150 -11.43 -8.99 18.12
CA ARG A 150 -12.15 -7.99 18.94
C ARG A 150 -13.65 -8.05 18.69
N ASN A 151 -14.43 -7.76 19.73
CA ASN A 151 -15.89 -7.68 19.68
C ASN A 151 -16.36 -6.24 19.34
N LYS A 152 -17.67 -6.02 19.17
CA LYS A 152 -18.23 -4.70 18.79
C LYS A 152 -17.92 -3.60 19.81
N GLU A 153 -17.97 -3.90 21.10
CA GLU A 153 -17.67 -2.93 22.17
C GLU A 153 -16.20 -2.52 22.15
N GLN A 154 -15.29 -3.48 21.98
CA GLN A 154 -13.85 -3.24 21.87
C GLN A 154 -13.46 -2.49 20.58
N LEU A 155 -14.23 -2.65 19.51
CA LEU A 155 -13.98 -1.98 18.23
C LEU A 155 -14.51 -0.54 18.21
N ASN A 156 -15.48 -0.18 19.08
CA ASN A 156 -16.10 1.14 19.09
C ASN A 156 -16.51 1.62 17.67
N ASP A 157 -17.30 0.78 16.99
CA ASP A 157 -17.75 0.94 15.60
C ASP A 157 -16.66 0.92 14.49
N LYS A 158 -15.39 0.66 14.84
CA LYS A 158 -14.33 0.46 13.85
C LYS A 158 -14.43 -0.89 13.14
N PRO A 159 -14.04 -0.98 11.86
CA PRO A 159 -13.92 -2.27 11.18
C PRO A 159 -12.79 -3.09 11.81
N LYS A 160 -12.93 -4.42 11.73
CA LYS A 160 -11.87 -5.35 12.10
C LYS A 160 -10.67 -5.20 11.18
N LEU A 161 -9.46 -5.27 11.74
CA LEU A 161 -8.24 -5.31 10.94
C LEU A 161 -8.14 -6.62 10.18
N LYS A 162 -7.74 -6.55 8.91
CA LYS A 162 -7.39 -7.71 8.10
C LYS A 162 -5.99 -8.19 8.50
N ARG A 163 -5.66 -9.43 8.16
CA ARG A 163 -4.30 -9.95 8.37
C ARG A 163 -3.34 -9.26 7.43
N GLY A 164 -2.29 -8.65 7.97
CA GLY A 164 -1.40 -7.84 7.16
C GLY A 164 -0.29 -7.20 7.95
N ILE A 165 0.54 -6.45 7.24
CA ILE A 165 1.61 -5.62 7.79
C ILE A 165 1.09 -4.19 7.85
N TYR A 166 1.14 -3.60 9.04
CA TYR A 166 0.55 -2.29 9.34
C TYR A 166 1.58 -1.21 9.65
N ALA A 167 2.85 -1.58 9.81
CA ALA A 167 3.93 -0.62 9.94
C ALA A 167 5.29 -1.23 9.59
N VAL A 168 6.21 -0.36 9.21
CA VAL A 168 7.65 -0.65 9.18
C VAL A 168 8.31 0.15 10.31
N ILE A 169 9.19 -0.52 11.05
CA ILE A 169 9.85 0.02 12.22
C ILE A 169 11.37 -0.14 12.12
N GLU A 170 12.07 0.68 12.89
CA GLU A 170 13.50 0.59 13.14
C GLU A 170 13.73 0.39 14.64
N ILE A 171 14.64 -0.50 15.01
CA ILE A 171 15.06 -0.70 16.40
C ILE A 171 15.99 0.45 16.80
N THR A 172 15.64 1.17 17.86
CA THR A 172 16.35 2.40 18.27
C THR A 172 17.36 2.19 19.40
N GLY A 173 17.40 1.00 20.01
CA GLY A 173 18.30 0.70 21.10
C GLY A 173 18.30 -0.77 21.51
N GLU A 174 19.14 -1.07 22.50
CA GLU A 174 19.29 -2.42 23.05
C GLU A 174 18.05 -2.84 23.87
N PRO A 175 17.73 -4.15 23.94
CA PRO A 175 16.63 -4.63 24.77
C PRO A 175 16.80 -4.26 26.24
N ILE A 176 15.76 -3.65 26.79
CA ILE A 176 15.66 -3.26 28.19
C ILE A 176 14.80 -4.25 28.94
N TYR A 177 15.26 -4.63 30.13
CA TYR A 177 14.42 -5.35 31.08
C TYR A 177 13.51 -4.33 31.76
N SER A 178 12.21 -4.37 31.48
CA SER A 178 11.27 -3.38 31.98
C SER A 178 10.02 -4.03 32.56
N SER A 179 9.62 -3.56 33.74
CA SER A 179 8.32 -3.79 34.36
C SER A 179 7.35 -2.61 34.11
N GLN A 180 7.77 -1.57 33.37
CA GLN A 180 6.98 -0.38 33.12
C GLN A 180 6.04 -0.53 31.91
N ARG A 181 4.87 0.11 32.05
CA ARG A 181 3.65 -0.01 31.24
C ARG A 181 3.72 0.87 30.00
N ASP A 182 3.05 0.47 28.92
CA ASP A 182 2.74 1.36 27.78
C ASP A 182 1.22 1.54 27.69
N GLU A 183 0.74 2.76 27.45
CA GLU A 183 -0.66 3.18 27.63
C GLU A 183 -1.67 2.46 26.71
N HIS A 184 -1.20 1.78 25.67
CA HIS A 184 -2.04 1.23 24.60
C HIS A 184 -2.30 -0.29 24.70
N TYR A 185 -1.79 -0.98 25.71
CA TYR A 185 -2.03 -2.42 25.93
C TYR A 185 -3.28 -2.64 26.80
N TYR A 186 -4.22 -3.47 26.33
CA TYR A 186 -5.52 -3.70 26.99
C TYR A 186 -5.52 -4.79 28.07
N GLU A 187 -4.54 -5.70 28.06
CA GLU A 187 -4.46 -6.75 29.09
C GLU A 187 -3.56 -6.31 30.26
N GLU A 188 -4.06 -6.44 31.48
CA GLU A 188 -3.25 -6.44 32.71
C GLU A 188 -2.29 -7.64 32.66
N SER A 189 -1.05 -7.42 32.19
CA SER A 189 -0.01 -8.45 32.27
C SER A 189 1.10 -8.00 33.21
N ASP A 190 1.08 -8.51 34.45
CA ASP A 190 2.15 -8.47 35.44
C ASP A 190 3.35 -9.33 35.04
N LYS A 191 3.90 -9.13 33.84
CA LYS A 191 4.99 -9.96 33.31
C LYS A 191 6.22 -9.13 33.01
N GLU A 192 7.26 -9.32 33.83
CA GLU A 192 8.62 -8.91 33.49
C GLU A 192 9.03 -9.58 32.17
N ASN A 193 9.23 -8.78 31.13
CA ASN A 193 9.68 -9.24 29.82
C ASN A 193 10.73 -8.26 29.29
N PHE A 194 11.66 -8.77 28.48
CA PHE A 194 12.54 -7.90 27.70
C PHE A 194 11.69 -7.12 26.70
N ARG A 195 11.93 -5.82 26.59
CA ARG A 195 11.32 -4.97 25.58
C ARG A 195 12.40 -4.32 24.75
N VAL A 196 12.18 -4.23 23.44
CA VAL A 196 13.07 -3.50 22.53
C VAL A 196 12.43 -2.17 22.16
N PRO A 197 13.14 -1.04 22.29
CA PRO A 197 12.64 0.25 21.84
C PRO A 197 12.65 0.31 20.31
N VAL A 198 11.57 0.82 19.74
CA VAL A 198 11.39 0.90 18.28
C VAL A 198 10.85 2.27 17.89
N ARG A 199 11.10 2.63 16.63
CA ARG A 199 10.55 3.80 15.98
C ARG A 199 9.83 3.43 14.70
N TYR A 200 8.63 3.93 14.52
CA TYR A 200 7.80 3.73 13.34
C TYR A 200 8.28 4.65 12.22
N ILE A 201 8.84 4.05 11.17
CA ILE A 201 9.37 4.77 10.00
C ILE A 201 8.37 4.79 8.83
N ARG A 202 7.39 3.88 8.84
CA ARG A 202 6.24 3.86 7.94
C ARG A 202 4.98 3.45 8.69
N ASN A 203 3.94 4.28 8.60
CA ASN A 203 2.61 3.96 9.09
C ASN A 203 1.76 3.48 7.91
N LEU A 204 1.31 2.22 7.96
CA LEU A 204 0.53 1.58 6.90
C LEU A 204 -0.91 1.32 7.33
N LEU A 205 -1.43 2.06 8.32
CA LEU A 205 -2.79 1.88 8.82
C LEU A 205 -3.86 2.01 7.72
N THR A 206 -3.69 2.99 6.83
CA THR A 206 -4.63 3.24 5.71
C THR A 206 -4.36 2.38 4.48
N LYS A 207 -3.13 1.86 4.32
CA LYS A 207 -2.71 1.02 3.19
C LYS A 207 -1.81 -0.13 3.67
N PRO A 208 -2.37 -1.11 4.41
CA PRO A 208 -1.59 -2.24 4.92
C PRO A 208 -1.18 -3.17 3.78
N VAL A 209 -0.06 -3.86 3.95
CA VAL A 209 0.30 -4.98 3.05
C VAL A 209 -0.44 -6.22 3.55
N LEU A 210 -1.56 -6.54 2.90
CA LEU A 210 -2.37 -7.70 3.29
C LEU A 210 -1.63 -8.99 2.94
N LEU A 211 -1.67 -9.97 3.86
CA LEU A 211 -0.98 -11.25 3.63
C LEU A 211 -1.60 -12.04 2.47
N ASP A 212 -2.91 -11.88 2.25
CA ASP A 212 -3.61 -12.54 1.15
C ASP A 212 -3.19 -11.97 -0.23
N ASP A 213 -2.70 -10.73 -0.25
CA ASP A 213 -2.23 -10.04 -1.46
C ASP A 213 -0.70 -10.14 -1.64
N LEU A 214 0.00 -10.73 -0.65
CA LEU A 214 1.46 -10.87 -0.65
C LEU A 214 1.86 -12.16 -1.37
N ILE A 215 2.06 -12.05 -2.69
CA ILE A 215 2.54 -13.16 -3.53
C ILE A 215 4.06 -13.29 -3.36
N LEU A 216 4.49 -14.38 -2.72
CA LEU A 216 5.90 -14.70 -2.46
C LEU A 216 6.32 -15.92 -3.27
N GLU A 217 7.49 -15.85 -3.89
CA GLU A 217 8.16 -17.02 -4.44
C GLU A 217 8.74 -17.91 -3.32
N GLU A 218 9.10 -19.15 -3.63
CA GLU A 218 9.58 -20.13 -2.64
C GLU A 218 10.77 -19.60 -1.81
N HIS A 219 11.70 -18.89 -2.46
CA HIS A 219 12.86 -18.30 -1.79
C HIS A 219 12.55 -16.99 -1.02
N GLU A 220 11.41 -16.37 -1.31
CA GLU A 220 10.87 -15.20 -0.61
C GLU A 220 9.90 -15.58 0.51
N TYR A 221 9.49 -16.85 0.60
CA TYR A 221 8.49 -17.29 1.55
C TYR A 221 9.04 -17.25 2.98
N ASP A 222 8.30 -16.58 3.87
CA ASP A 222 8.55 -16.58 5.30
C ASP A 222 7.38 -17.22 6.02
N LYS A 223 7.60 -18.45 6.51
CA LYS A 223 6.58 -19.24 7.21
C LYS A 223 5.99 -18.49 8.39
N TYR A 224 6.82 -17.82 9.19
CA TYR A 224 6.38 -17.17 10.41
C TYR A 224 5.55 -15.92 10.12
N LEU A 225 5.91 -15.13 9.10
CA LEU A 225 5.13 -13.98 8.67
C LEU A 225 3.74 -14.38 8.16
N VAL A 226 3.68 -15.35 7.24
CA VAL A 226 2.46 -15.76 6.53
C VAL A 226 1.51 -16.50 7.47
N GLU A 227 1.96 -17.61 8.05
CA GLU A 227 1.13 -18.48 8.91
C GLU A 227 0.90 -17.84 10.28
N GLY A 228 1.83 -17.00 10.73
CA GLY A 228 1.82 -16.41 12.07
C GLY A 228 2.55 -17.29 13.09
N PHE A 229 2.86 -16.70 14.23
CA PHE A 229 3.57 -17.40 15.30
C PHE A 229 3.05 -16.96 16.68
N GLN A 230 3.21 -17.83 17.69
CA GLN A 230 2.73 -17.55 19.05
C GLN A 230 3.67 -16.65 19.87
N ALA A 231 4.94 -16.54 19.49
CA ALA A 231 5.86 -15.59 20.12
C ALA A 231 5.62 -14.15 19.65
N SER A 232 6.18 -13.18 20.37
CA SER A 232 6.02 -11.76 20.06
C SER A 232 6.88 -11.30 18.88
N SER A 233 7.98 -12.00 18.56
CA SER A 233 8.89 -11.66 17.47
C SER A 233 9.58 -12.88 16.85
N MET A 234 9.94 -12.79 15.56
CA MET A 234 10.77 -13.77 14.84
C MET A 234 11.70 -13.08 13.84
N PRO A 235 12.90 -13.62 13.56
CA PRO A 235 13.71 -13.21 12.43
C PRO A 235 12.92 -13.32 11.12
N LEU A 236 12.99 -12.27 10.30
CA LEU A 236 12.31 -12.16 9.02
C LEU A 236 13.29 -12.48 7.89
N ASN A 237 12.86 -13.26 6.91
CA ASN A 237 13.63 -13.52 5.70
C ASN A 237 13.94 -12.19 4.96
N PRO A 238 15.22 -11.88 4.68
CA PRO A 238 15.63 -10.64 4.00
C PRO A 238 14.96 -10.43 2.63
N GLN A 239 14.70 -11.49 1.86
CA GLN A 239 14.04 -11.39 0.55
C GLN A 239 12.57 -10.99 0.70
N THR A 240 11.89 -11.51 1.73
CA THR A 240 10.54 -11.10 2.08
C THR A 240 10.50 -9.63 2.46
N LEU A 241 11.44 -9.16 3.29
CA LEU A 241 11.52 -7.73 3.63
C LEU A 241 11.78 -6.86 2.41
N ARG A 242 12.64 -7.30 1.50
CA ARG A 242 12.88 -6.59 0.23
C ARG A 242 11.61 -6.49 -0.60
N LYS A 243 10.82 -7.56 -0.69
CA LYS A 243 9.51 -7.55 -1.37
C LYS A 243 8.54 -6.58 -0.70
N ILE A 244 8.47 -6.59 0.63
CA ILE A 244 7.64 -5.66 1.41
C ILE A 244 8.11 -4.22 1.20
N SER A 245 9.42 -3.95 1.20
CA SER A 245 9.97 -2.61 0.94
C SER A 245 9.67 -2.17 -0.49
N ILE A 246 9.76 -3.04 -1.50
CA ILE A 246 9.28 -2.70 -2.85
C ILE A 246 7.79 -2.34 -2.78
N ILE A 247 6.96 -3.10 -2.09
CA ILE A 247 5.53 -2.80 -1.97
C ILE A 247 5.25 -1.47 -1.24
N VAL A 248 6.04 -1.16 -0.20
CA VAL A 248 5.85 -0.01 0.71
C VAL A 248 6.49 1.27 0.19
N ASP A 249 7.72 1.17 -0.33
CA ASP A 249 8.53 2.29 -0.82
C ASP A 249 8.38 2.50 -2.32
N SER A 250 7.81 1.55 -3.06
CA SER A 250 7.40 1.87 -4.41
C SER A 250 6.26 2.90 -4.36
N PRO A 251 6.34 4.00 -5.12
CA PRO A 251 5.13 4.68 -5.60
C PRO A 251 4.23 3.70 -6.40
N ILE A 252 4.89 2.67 -6.92
CA ILE A 252 4.52 1.53 -7.74
C ILE A 252 4.21 0.27 -6.88
N TYR A 253 3.04 0.19 -6.23
CA TYR A 253 2.29 -1.03 -6.59
C TYR A 253 2.09 -0.88 -8.09
N ILE A 254 2.20 -1.95 -8.87
CA ILE A 254 1.55 -1.97 -10.17
C ILE A 254 0.04 -1.86 -9.88
N ASN A 255 -0.42 -0.68 -9.49
CA ASN A 255 -1.56 -0.07 -10.11
C ASN A 255 -1.08 0.19 -11.54
N THR A 256 -1.14 -0.84 -12.38
CA THR A 256 -2.03 -0.58 -13.51
C THR A 256 -3.30 -0.14 -12.80
N SER A 257 -3.64 1.15 -12.83
CA SER A 257 -5.01 1.56 -12.54
C SER A 257 -5.85 0.48 -13.23
N PRO A 258 -6.72 -0.25 -12.51
CA PRO A 258 -7.38 -1.42 -13.11
C PRO A 258 -8.19 -1.01 -14.36
N LEU A 259 -8.31 0.30 -14.54
CA LEU A 259 -8.72 1.02 -15.72
C LEU A 259 -7.48 1.62 -16.43
N LYS A 260 -7.35 1.34 -17.72
CA LYS A 260 -6.33 2.00 -18.57
C LYS A 260 -6.89 3.32 -19.07
N VAL A 261 -6.09 4.39 -18.97
CA VAL A 261 -6.47 5.71 -19.49
C VAL A 261 -6.74 5.59 -21.00
N GLY A 262 -7.83 6.22 -21.46
CA GLY A 262 -8.29 6.16 -22.84
C GLY A 262 -9.17 4.96 -23.19
N ASN A 263 -9.24 3.92 -22.33
CA ASN A 263 -10.13 2.79 -22.58
C ASN A 263 -11.58 3.08 -22.20
N GLU A 264 -12.50 2.38 -22.88
CA GLU A 264 -13.93 2.45 -22.61
C GLU A 264 -14.39 1.45 -21.55
N TYR A 265 -15.24 1.91 -20.62
CA TYR A 265 -15.82 1.13 -19.53
C TYR A 265 -17.30 1.43 -19.37
N ALA A 266 -18.15 0.40 -19.26
CA ALA A 266 -19.50 0.59 -18.76
C ALA A 266 -19.48 0.61 -17.22
N ARG A 267 -20.52 1.17 -16.59
CA ARG A 267 -20.65 1.15 -15.11
C ARG A 267 -20.56 -0.26 -14.50
N LYS A 268 -21.10 -1.27 -15.21
CA LYS A 268 -20.97 -2.68 -14.81
C LYS A 268 -19.52 -3.17 -14.78
N ASP A 269 -18.65 -2.64 -15.65
CA ASP A 269 -17.24 -2.98 -15.67
C ASP A 269 -16.54 -2.33 -14.48
N VAL A 270 -16.91 -1.09 -14.13
CA VAL A 270 -16.45 -0.42 -12.90
C VAL A 270 -16.86 -1.21 -11.67
N TYR A 271 -18.10 -1.72 -11.58
CA TYR A 271 -18.54 -2.55 -10.46
C TYR A 271 -17.67 -3.81 -10.29
N ARG A 272 -17.37 -4.48 -11.40
CA ARG A 272 -16.53 -5.69 -11.41
C ARG A 272 -15.10 -5.37 -11.00
N VAL A 273 -14.54 -4.29 -11.54
CA VAL A 273 -13.16 -3.87 -11.27
C VAL A 273 -12.96 -3.49 -9.80
N PHE A 274 -13.90 -2.76 -9.21
CA PHE A 274 -13.81 -2.28 -7.82
C PHE A 274 -14.56 -3.18 -6.82
N ASN A 275 -15.00 -4.37 -7.24
CA ASN A 275 -15.73 -5.33 -6.41
C ASN A 275 -16.93 -4.70 -5.65
N VAL A 276 -17.71 -3.84 -6.34
CA VAL A 276 -18.85 -3.15 -5.75
C VAL A 276 -19.97 -4.16 -5.44
N PRO A 277 -20.38 -4.34 -4.16
CA PRO A 277 -21.44 -5.29 -3.80
C PRO A 277 -22.76 -4.99 -4.51
N GLU A 278 -23.52 -6.03 -4.88
CA GLU A 278 -24.77 -5.89 -5.66
C GLU A 278 -25.77 -4.94 -5.00
N GLU A 279 -25.86 -4.93 -3.67
CA GLU A 279 -26.74 -4.06 -2.90
C GLU A 279 -26.35 -2.57 -2.96
N LYS A 280 -25.12 -2.26 -3.41
CA LYS A 280 -24.61 -0.89 -3.61
C LYS A 280 -24.51 -0.50 -5.09
N GLN A 281 -24.91 -1.37 -6.01
CA GLN A 281 -24.94 -1.08 -7.45
C GLN A 281 -26.21 -0.30 -7.84
N GLY A 282 -26.10 0.54 -8.88
CA GLY A 282 -27.22 1.38 -9.33
C GLY A 282 -27.42 2.63 -8.47
N GLY A 283 -28.62 3.22 -8.50
CA GLY A 283 -28.93 4.43 -7.73
C GLY A 283 -27.98 5.59 -8.00
N ASN A 284 -27.20 5.99 -6.99
CA ASN A 284 -26.26 7.12 -7.05
C ASN A 284 -25.21 6.99 -8.17
N TRP A 285 -24.81 5.77 -8.54
CA TRP A 285 -23.93 5.51 -9.68
C TRP A 285 -24.48 6.05 -11.01
N ASN A 286 -25.81 6.19 -11.13
CA ASN A 286 -26.48 6.73 -12.31
C ASN A 286 -26.66 8.25 -12.27
N THR A 287 -26.20 8.92 -11.21
CA THR A 287 -26.46 10.35 -10.97
C THR A 287 -25.27 11.26 -11.27
N GLY A 288 -24.32 10.82 -12.11
CA GLY A 288 -23.18 11.62 -12.54
C GLY A 288 -21.94 11.50 -11.65
N TYR A 289 -22.07 11.36 -10.33
CA TYR A 289 -20.94 11.00 -9.46
C TYR A 289 -21.40 10.33 -8.18
N THR A 290 -20.50 9.52 -7.61
CA THR A 290 -20.73 8.76 -6.37
C THR A 290 -19.43 8.50 -5.64
N THR A 291 -19.54 8.05 -4.39
CA THR A 291 -18.41 7.68 -3.54
C THR A 291 -18.49 6.21 -3.16
N PHE A 292 -17.39 5.48 -3.21
CA PHE A 292 -17.30 4.09 -2.78
C PHE A 292 -15.88 3.82 -2.22
N ASP A 293 -15.81 3.23 -1.02
CA ASP A 293 -14.56 2.90 -0.34
C ASP A 293 -13.53 4.05 -0.21
N ASN A 294 -14.02 5.26 0.09
CA ASN A 294 -13.26 6.53 0.11
C ASN A 294 -12.81 7.07 -1.25
N ASP A 295 -12.98 6.31 -2.33
CA ASP A 295 -12.79 6.77 -3.69
C ASP A 295 -14.04 7.47 -4.23
N ILE A 296 -13.83 8.33 -5.22
CA ILE A 296 -14.85 9.13 -5.88
C ILE A 296 -14.86 8.79 -7.36
N PHE A 297 -16.05 8.55 -7.90
CA PHE A 297 -16.23 8.19 -9.30
C PHE A 297 -17.08 9.25 -9.97
N ILE A 298 -16.52 9.92 -10.99
CA ILE A 298 -17.17 10.98 -11.75
C ILE A 298 -17.47 10.47 -13.16
N PHE A 299 -18.73 10.50 -13.56
CA PHE A 299 -19.24 10.13 -14.88
C PHE A 299 -19.86 11.36 -15.55
N ALA A 300 -19.08 12.04 -16.39
CA ALA A 300 -19.49 13.25 -17.08
C ALA A 300 -19.86 12.99 -18.54
N ASN A 301 -20.81 13.76 -19.05
CA ASN A 301 -20.99 13.92 -20.49
C ASN A 301 -20.20 15.15 -20.93
N ILE A 302 -19.51 15.06 -22.06
CA ILE A 302 -18.79 16.17 -22.70
C ILE A 302 -19.54 16.57 -23.96
N ASN A 303 -19.71 17.88 -24.17
CA ASN A 303 -20.31 18.46 -25.38
C ASN A 303 -21.70 17.88 -25.75
N SER A 304 -22.44 17.35 -24.75
CA SER A 304 -23.79 16.85 -24.94
C SER A 304 -24.59 16.85 -23.64
N ALA A 305 -25.89 17.15 -23.76
CA ALA A 305 -26.82 17.06 -22.66
C ALA A 305 -26.89 15.62 -22.09
N GLY A 306 -26.95 15.51 -20.77
CA GLY A 306 -27.17 14.25 -20.06
C GLY A 306 -28.46 13.54 -20.49
N ARG A 307 -28.58 12.23 -20.21
CA ARG A 307 -29.86 11.50 -20.38
C ARG A 307 -31.02 12.10 -19.58
N THR A 308 -30.70 12.93 -18.59
CA THR A 308 -31.64 13.65 -17.71
C THR A 308 -31.93 15.08 -18.20
N GLY A 309 -31.40 15.50 -19.36
CA GLY A 309 -31.69 16.81 -19.96
C GLY A 309 -30.92 18.00 -19.37
N HIS A 310 -29.97 17.76 -18.47
CA HIS A 310 -29.06 18.81 -17.98
C HIS A 310 -27.83 18.88 -18.89
N ASP A 311 -27.55 20.09 -19.39
CA ASP A 311 -26.38 20.40 -20.22
C ASP A 311 -25.40 21.22 -19.38
N TYR A 312 -24.36 20.56 -18.91
CA TYR A 312 -23.29 21.17 -18.14
C TYR A 312 -22.11 21.35 -19.09
N ASP A 313 -21.45 22.52 -19.09
CA ASP A 313 -20.29 22.83 -19.95
C ASP A 313 -19.02 22.07 -19.51
N ASN A 314 -19.12 20.74 -19.39
CA ASN A 314 -17.99 19.88 -19.11
C ASN A 314 -17.18 19.73 -20.39
N LYS A 315 -15.92 20.14 -20.36
CA LYS A 315 -15.01 20.13 -21.51
C LYS A 315 -13.57 20.00 -21.06
N PHE A 316 -12.71 19.55 -21.97
CA PHE A 316 -11.27 19.63 -21.74
C PHE A 316 -10.75 21.01 -22.14
N ILE A 317 -9.93 21.61 -21.29
CA ILE A 317 -9.21 22.87 -21.53
C ILE A 317 -7.73 22.54 -21.44
N GLY A 318 -7.07 22.34 -22.59
CA GLY A 318 -5.74 21.73 -22.63
C GLY A 318 -5.76 20.29 -22.12
N ASP A 319 -4.87 19.97 -21.19
CA ASP A 319 -4.82 18.67 -20.50
C ASP A 319 -5.78 18.59 -19.30
N ASP A 320 -6.36 19.73 -18.87
CA ASP A 320 -7.23 19.77 -17.70
C ASP A 320 -8.69 19.52 -18.09
N PHE A 321 -9.46 18.93 -17.18
CA PHE A 321 -10.89 18.70 -17.35
C PHE A 321 -11.71 19.69 -16.54
N GLN A 322 -12.43 20.56 -17.23
CA GLN A 322 -13.46 21.41 -16.62
C GLN A 322 -14.71 20.58 -16.35
N TRP A 323 -15.13 20.58 -15.10
CA TRP A 323 -16.29 19.83 -14.65
C TRP A 323 -17.22 20.68 -13.79
N PHE A 324 -18.53 20.50 -14.00
CA PHE A 324 -19.58 21.09 -13.18
C PHE A 324 -20.34 20.04 -12.38
N GLY A 325 -20.60 20.36 -11.12
CA GLY A 325 -21.43 19.55 -10.23
C GLY A 325 -22.91 19.57 -10.58
N LYS A 326 -23.74 18.98 -9.71
CA LYS A 326 -25.20 19.06 -9.85
C LYS A 326 -25.69 20.47 -9.56
N ASN A 327 -26.77 20.92 -10.22
CA ASN A 327 -27.37 22.26 -10.07
C ASN A 327 -27.59 22.75 -8.62
N HIS A 328 -27.84 21.84 -7.67
CA HIS A 328 -28.07 22.19 -6.26
C HIS A 328 -26.82 22.08 -5.36
N HIS A 329 -25.66 21.71 -5.92
CA HIS A 329 -24.42 21.52 -5.17
C HIS A 329 -23.54 22.77 -5.28
N SER A 330 -23.22 23.34 -4.12
CA SER A 330 -22.21 24.39 -3.90
C SER A 330 -20.96 23.82 -3.24
N LEU A 331 -19.93 24.64 -3.04
CA LEU A 331 -18.72 24.23 -2.31
C LEU A 331 -19.02 23.65 -0.92
N SER A 332 -20.07 24.12 -0.24
CA SER A 332 -20.47 23.61 1.09
C SER A 332 -21.09 22.20 1.08
N THR A 333 -21.34 21.61 -0.08
CA THR A 333 -21.98 20.29 -0.17
C THR A 333 -21.02 19.19 0.27
N PRO A 334 -21.42 18.23 1.14
CA PRO A 334 -20.50 17.22 1.67
C PRO A 334 -19.74 16.40 0.61
N THR A 335 -20.38 16.09 -0.51
CA THR A 335 -19.73 15.36 -1.62
C THR A 335 -18.69 16.21 -2.35
N ILE A 336 -18.91 17.52 -2.46
CA ILE A 336 -17.94 18.46 -3.04
C ILE A 336 -16.78 18.69 -2.06
N GLN A 337 -17.06 18.81 -0.76
CA GLN A 337 -16.01 18.86 0.26
C GLN A 337 -15.15 17.58 0.29
N ALA A 338 -15.76 16.42 0.08
CA ALA A 338 -15.03 15.16 -0.06
C ALA A 338 -14.16 15.11 -1.34
N MET A 339 -14.58 15.77 -2.43
CA MET A 339 -13.77 15.93 -3.64
C MET A 339 -12.58 16.88 -3.44
N LEU A 340 -12.80 18.00 -2.74
CA LEU A 340 -11.75 18.98 -2.44
C LEU A 340 -10.73 18.46 -1.42
N ASN A 341 -11.16 17.59 -0.50
CA ASN A 341 -10.33 16.97 0.52
C ASN A 341 -10.39 15.44 0.41
N ALA A 342 -10.07 14.93 -0.77
CA ALA A 342 -10.18 13.51 -1.07
C ALA A 342 -9.27 12.66 -0.19
N ARG A 343 -9.85 11.62 0.42
CA ARG A 343 -9.14 10.61 1.21
C ARG A 343 -8.72 9.40 0.35
N GLY A 344 -9.29 9.26 -0.85
CA GLY A 344 -8.99 8.25 -1.85
C GLY A 344 -8.81 8.88 -3.24
N ASN A 345 -8.87 8.05 -4.28
CA ASN A 345 -8.71 8.46 -5.68
C ASN A 345 -10.00 9.07 -6.25
N ILE A 346 -9.85 9.92 -7.26
CA ILE A 346 -10.96 10.54 -8.00
C ILE A 346 -10.92 10.03 -9.44
N TYR A 347 -11.63 8.94 -9.70
CA TYR A 347 -11.70 8.34 -11.03
C TYR A 347 -12.65 9.12 -11.93
N ILE A 348 -12.11 9.70 -13.02
CA ILE A 348 -12.90 10.50 -13.97
C ILE A 348 -13.18 9.71 -15.24
N PHE A 349 -14.46 9.64 -15.60
CA PHE A 349 -14.99 8.98 -16.77
C PHE A 349 -15.84 9.94 -17.58
N THR A 350 -15.68 9.92 -18.89
CA THR A 350 -16.34 10.88 -19.78
C THR A 350 -16.95 10.17 -20.99
N ARG A 351 -17.98 10.76 -21.59
CA ARG A 351 -18.51 10.29 -22.87
C ARG A 351 -19.10 11.45 -23.67
N GLU A 352 -19.05 11.36 -24.99
CA GLU A 352 -19.65 12.35 -25.89
C GLU A 352 -21.11 12.00 -26.21
N ASN A 353 -21.42 10.72 -26.46
CA ASN A 353 -22.77 10.30 -26.83
C ASN A 353 -23.54 9.78 -25.61
N SER A 354 -24.57 10.50 -25.19
CA SER A 354 -25.43 10.12 -24.07
C SER A 354 -26.13 8.76 -24.26
N SER A 355 -26.31 8.31 -25.51
CA SER A 355 -26.85 6.99 -25.84
C SER A 355 -25.84 5.87 -25.64
N ASN A 356 -24.53 6.14 -25.73
CA ASN A 356 -23.48 5.14 -25.49
C ASN A 356 -23.46 4.75 -23.99
N PRO A 357 -23.63 3.46 -23.64
CA PRO A 357 -23.52 3.01 -22.25
C PRO A 357 -22.09 3.10 -21.67
N ASN A 358 -21.07 3.18 -22.52
CA ASN A 358 -19.67 3.22 -22.13
C ASN A 358 -19.17 4.65 -21.89
N PHE A 359 -18.17 4.76 -21.04
CA PHE A 359 -17.41 5.98 -20.76
C PHE A 359 -15.93 5.71 -20.95
N VAL A 360 -15.21 6.68 -21.50
CA VAL A 360 -13.76 6.69 -21.58
C VAL A 360 -13.20 7.07 -20.21
N TYR A 361 -12.33 6.23 -19.65
CA TYR A 361 -11.59 6.55 -18.43
C TYR A 361 -10.49 7.57 -18.75
N GLN A 362 -10.52 8.73 -18.09
CA GLN A 362 -9.61 9.84 -18.36
C GLN A 362 -8.42 9.88 -17.41
N GLY A 363 -8.53 9.21 -16.26
CA GLY A 363 -7.49 9.16 -15.25
C GLY A 363 -7.97 9.58 -13.86
N ASN A 364 -7.03 9.61 -12.94
CA ASN A 364 -7.21 10.08 -11.57
C ASN A 364 -7.10 11.60 -11.53
N GLY A 365 -8.21 12.28 -11.27
CA GLY A 365 -8.28 13.73 -11.22
C GLY A 365 -7.73 14.29 -9.93
N ARG A 366 -6.91 15.33 -10.01
CA ARG A 366 -6.54 16.17 -8.87
C ARG A 366 -7.14 17.55 -9.03
N VAL A 367 -7.59 18.13 -7.93
CA VAL A 367 -8.16 19.48 -7.95
C VAL A 367 -7.03 20.45 -8.28
N LYS A 368 -7.14 21.11 -9.43
CA LYS A 368 -6.25 22.21 -9.82
C LYS A 368 -6.82 23.54 -9.34
N GLU A 369 -8.06 23.81 -9.73
CA GLU A 369 -8.78 25.04 -9.41
C GLU A 369 -10.27 24.75 -9.20
N TYR A 370 -10.99 25.62 -8.50
CA TYR A 370 -12.44 25.54 -8.34
C TYR A 370 -13.08 26.91 -8.14
N GLU A 371 -14.34 27.04 -8.53
CA GLU A 371 -15.15 28.25 -8.38
C GLU A 371 -16.51 27.90 -7.75
N ASP A 372 -16.99 28.71 -6.80
CA ASP A 372 -18.30 28.53 -6.15
C ASP A 372 -19.45 29.06 -7.04
N THR A 373 -19.55 28.51 -8.24
CA THR A 373 -20.67 28.74 -9.15
C THR A 373 -21.87 27.86 -8.78
N LYS A 374 -23.04 28.09 -9.40
CA LYS A 374 -24.21 27.21 -9.28
C LYS A 374 -24.55 26.64 -10.65
N PRO A 375 -24.20 25.37 -10.95
CA PRO A 375 -23.49 24.39 -10.10
C PRO A 375 -22.01 24.73 -9.89
N VAL A 376 -21.39 24.14 -8.85
CA VAL A 376 -19.95 24.31 -8.56
C VAL A 376 -19.09 23.88 -9.75
N LYS A 377 -18.04 24.64 -10.04
CA LYS A 377 -17.07 24.36 -11.10
C LYS A 377 -15.75 23.88 -10.48
N ILE A 378 -15.20 22.79 -10.99
CA ILE A 378 -13.88 22.27 -10.60
C ILE A 378 -13.08 21.98 -11.88
N ILE A 379 -11.83 22.42 -11.89
CA ILE A 379 -10.84 22.08 -12.91
C ILE A 379 -9.97 20.95 -12.36
N TRP A 380 -9.97 19.82 -13.07
CA TRP A 380 -9.20 18.63 -12.74
C TRP A 380 -7.93 18.57 -13.57
N GLU A 381 -6.79 18.40 -12.93
CA GLU A 381 -5.54 18.02 -13.61
C GLU A 381 -5.31 16.50 -13.51
N PHE A 382 -4.60 15.95 -14.50
CA PHE A 382 -4.24 14.54 -14.59
C PHE A 382 -2.73 14.38 -14.45
N SER A 383 -2.23 14.56 -13.24
CA SER A 383 -0.80 14.55 -12.91
C SER A 383 -0.33 13.25 -12.23
N ASP A 384 -1.16 12.20 -12.20
CA ASP A 384 -0.79 10.93 -11.56
C ASP A 384 0.36 10.24 -12.32
N GLU A 385 1.53 10.16 -11.68
CA GLU A 385 2.73 9.53 -12.24
C GLU A 385 2.60 8.01 -12.37
N ASN A 386 1.59 7.40 -11.74
CA ASN A 386 1.32 5.96 -11.78
C ASN A 386 0.35 5.57 -12.90
N GLU A 387 -0.16 6.51 -13.69
CA GLU A 387 -1.02 6.23 -14.83
C GLU A 387 -0.23 6.38 -16.14
N GLU A 388 -0.26 5.34 -16.97
CA GLU A 388 0.30 5.41 -18.33
C GLU A 388 -0.64 6.22 -19.22
N TYR A 389 -0.36 7.50 -19.31
CA TYR A 389 -0.91 8.35 -20.36
C TYR A 389 -0.12 8.06 -21.64
N PRO A 390 -0.75 7.67 -22.76
CA PRO A 390 -0.05 7.34 -24.00
C PRO A 390 0.86 8.44 -24.56
N ASN A 391 0.85 9.66 -23.99
CA ASN A 391 1.40 10.90 -24.55
C ASN A 391 2.17 11.79 -23.58
N LYS A 392 2.64 11.28 -22.44
CA LYS A 392 3.43 12.11 -21.50
C LYS A 392 4.84 12.35 -22.04
N THR A 393 4.98 13.27 -22.99
CA THR A 393 6.28 13.80 -23.42
C THR A 393 6.51 15.19 -22.85
N THR A 394 7.59 15.33 -22.08
CA THR A 394 8.20 16.59 -21.67
C THR A 394 8.67 17.33 -22.92
N GLU A 395 7.92 18.33 -23.34
CA GLU A 395 8.41 19.32 -24.31
C GLU A 395 8.98 20.51 -23.52
N GLU A 396 10.30 20.62 -23.52
CA GLU A 396 11.00 21.79 -23.00
C GLU A 396 10.94 22.92 -24.03
N VAL A 397 10.41 24.07 -23.64
CA VAL A 397 10.68 25.32 -24.34
C VAL A 397 11.96 25.90 -23.74
N ASP A 398 13.06 25.80 -24.48
CA ASP A 398 14.35 26.37 -24.07
C ASP A 398 14.30 27.90 -24.17
N ASN A 399 14.42 28.58 -23.04
CA ASN A 399 14.79 29.98 -23.02
C ASN A 399 15.38 30.39 -21.66
N SER A 400 16.69 30.18 -21.49
CA SER A 400 17.53 31.09 -20.70
C SER A 400 19.00 30.88 -21.03
N GLU A 401 19.64 31.92 -21.56
CA GLU A 401 21.08 31.99 -21.78
C GLU A 401 21.84 31.99 -20.45
N LYS A 402 22.06 30.80 -19.87
CA LYS A 402 23.14 30.41 -18.95
C LYS A 402 22.85 29.04 -18.36
N TYR A 403 23.79 28.11 -18.52
CA TYR A 403 23.68 26.75 -18.00
C TYR A 403 24.55 26.60 -16.74
N THR A 404 23.93 26.12 -15.65
CA THR A 404 24.60 25.58 -14.46
C THR A 404 24.05 24.19 -14.22
N GLU A 405 24.93 23.19 -14.23
CA GLU A 405 24.58 21.78 -14.02
C GLU A 405 24.10 21.57 -12.56
N GLY A 406 22.97 20.88 -12.37
CA GLY A 406 22.44 20.53 -11.04
C GLY A 406 21.39 21.48 -10.43
N ALA A 407 20.94 22.53 -11.15
CA ALA A 407 19.81 23.35 -10.71
C ALA A 407 18.47 22.68 -11.07
N THR A 408 17.57 22.51 -10.10
CA THR A 408 16.18 22.12 -10.35
C THR A 408 15.44 23.24 -11.07
N LYS A 409 15.19 23.05 -12.35
CA LYS A 409 14.46 23.99 -13.21
C LYS A 409 12.96 23.81 -12.95
N GLN A 410 12.27 24.83 -12.43
CA GLN A 410 10.82 24.89 -12.58
C GLN A 410 10.54 25.27 -14.03
N VAL A 411 10.29 24.26 -14.86
CA VAL A 411 9.81 24.47 -16.23
C VAL A 411 8.33 24.82 -16.13
N SER A 412 8.00 26.09 -16.30
CA SER A 412 6.62 26.49 -16.62
C SER A 412 6.33 26.00 -18.03
N VAL A 413 5.79 24.78 -18.15
CA VAL A 413 5.26 24.26 -19.41
C VAL A 413 4.12 25.21 -19.78
N ASN A 414 4.26 25.94 -20.88
CA ASN A 414 3.15 26.73 -21.41
C ASN A 414 2.01 25.76 -21.68
N VAL A 415 0.96 25.87 -20.87
CA VAL A 415 -0.26 25.04 -20.80
C VAL A 415 -1.16 25.28 -22.02
N TYR A 416 -0.57 25.46 -23.20
CA TYR A 416 -1.32 25.60 -24.44
C TYR A 416 -1.42 24.23 -25.11
N GLU A 417 -2.56 23.60 -24.78
CA GLU A 417 -3.41 22.82 -25.69
C GLU A 417 -2.97 21.42 -26.13
N ARG A 418 -3.51 20.41 -25.42
CA ARG A 418 -3.65 19.05 -25.93
C ARG A 418 -5.02 18.48 -25.56
N ASN A 419 -6.08 18.88 -26.27
CA ASN A 419 -7.39 18.25 -26.08
C ASN A 419 -7.29 16.74 -26.43
N PRO A 420 -7.40 15.81 -25.45
CA PRO A 420 -7.16 14.38 -25.67
C PRO A 420 -8.19 13.77 -26.63
N VAL A 421 -9.40 14.33 -26.69
CA VAL A 421 -10.45 13.93 -27.64
C VAL A 421 -10.06 14.32 -29.07
N ALA A 422 -9.54 15.53 -29.25
CA ALA A 422 -9.09 15.99 -30.57
C ALA A 422 -7.89 15.18 -31.07
N ARG A 423 -6.92 14.89 -30.19
CA ARG A 423 -5.82 13.97 -30.53
C ARG A 423 -6.33 12.59 -30.97
N ARG A 424 -7.24 11.98 -30.20
CA ARG A 424 -7.77 10.65 -30.52
C ARG A 424 -8.47 10.65 -31.88
N LYS A 425 -9.33 11.64 -32.16
CA LYS A 425 -10.02 11.78 -33.47
C LYS A 425 -9.03 11.98 -34.63
N CYS A 426 -7.96 12.75 -34.41
CA CYS A 426 -6.90 12.91 -35.40
C CYS A 426 -6.24 11.56 -35.74
N ILE A 427 -5.92 10.76 -34.72
CA ILE A 427 -5.28 9.44 -34.89
C ILE A 427 -6.24 8.41 -35.46
N GLU A 428 -7.51 8.37 -35.03
CA GLU A 428 -8.54 7.51 -35.62
C GLU A 428 -8.72 7.79 -37.11
N HIS A 429 -8.56 9.04 -37.55
CA HIS A 429 -8.70 9.44 -38.95
C HIS A 429 -7.43 9.23 -39.79
N TYR A 430 -6.26 9.63 -39.27
CA TYR A 430 -5.00 9.65 -40.02
C TYR A 430 -4.07 8.46 -39.74
N GLY A 431 -4.33 7.69 -38.67
CA GLY A 431 -3.46 6.62 -38.17
C GLY A 431 -2.27 7.13 -37.35
N CYS A 432 -1.40 6.18 -36.96
CA CYS A 432 -0.21 6.43 -36.12
C CYS A 432 1.10 6.57 -36.92
N SER A 433 1.03 6.71 -38.24
CA SER A 433 2.21 6.94 -39.08
C SER A 433 2.49 8.43 -39.21
N CYS A 434 3.76 8.83 -39.04
CA CYS A 434 4.15 10.22 -39.16
C CYS A 434 3.87 10.76 -40.57
N VAL A 435 3.10 11.85 -40.71
CA VAL A 435 2.79 12.41 -42.03
C VAL A 435 3.98 13.05 -42.75
N VAL A 436 5.10 13.27 -42.05
CA VAL A 436 6.33 13.87 -42.61
C VAL A 436 7.27 12.79 -43.14
N CYS A 437 7.67 11.83 -42.28
CA CYS A 437 8.67 10.83 -42.62
C CYS A 437 8.13 9.40 -42.76
N ASN A 438 6.82 9.20 -42.64
CA ASN A 438 6.12 7.92 -42.66
C ASN A 438 6.57 6.91 -41.58
N PHE A 439 7.37 7.34 -40.60
CA PHE A 439 7.78 6.47 -39.50
C PHE A 439 6.57 6.03 -38.67
N ASN A 440 6.48 4.74 -38.40
CA ASN A 440 5.47 4.13 -37.54
C ASN A 440 6.16 3.37 -36.40
N PHE A 441 5.80 3.72 -35.16
CA PHE A 441 6.43 3.15 -33.97
C PHE A 441 6.01 1.71 -33.71
N GLU A 442 4.75 1.36 -33.94
CA GLU A 442 4.25 -0.02 -33.78
C GLU A 442 4.90 -0.96 -34.79
N GLU A 443 5.01 -0.54 -36.06
CA GLU A 443 5.67 -1.34 -37.10
C GLU A 443 7.17 -1.54 -36.82
N THR A 444 7.84 -0.55 -36.22
CA THR A 444 9.29 -0.58 -35.99
C THR A 444 9.66 -1.25 -34.67
N TYR A 445 8.91 -0.99 -33.60
CA TYR A 445 9.24 -1.39 -32.23
C TYR A 445 8.26 -2.44 -31.65
N GLY A 446 7.23 -2.83 -32.39
CA GLY A 446 6.20 -3.75 -31.92
C GLY A 446 5.28 -3.10 -30.88
N GLU A 447 4.74 -3.90 -29.97
CA GLU A 447 3.69 -3.49 -29.01
C GLU A 447 4.04 -2.25 -28.17
N ILE A 448 5.32 -2.02 -27.85
CA ILE A 448 5.75 -0.85 -27.08
C ILE A 448 5.60 0.47 -27.85
N GLY A 449 5.48 0.40 -29.19
CA GLY A 449 5.27 1.54 -30.07
C GLY A 449 3.81 1.81 -30.43
N LYS A 450 2.88 1.00 -29.90
CA LYS A 450 1.45 1.13 -30.18
C LYS A 450 0.90 2.48 -29.69
N ASP A 451 0.14 3.14 -30.55
CA ASP A 451 -0.47 4.47 -30.32
C ASP A 451 0.52 5.62 -29.97
N PHE A 452 1.82 5.35 -30.10
CA PHE A 452 2.89 6.30 -29.80
C PHE A 452 3.17 7.21 -31.00
N ILE A 453 2.52 8.37 -31.01
CA ILE A 453 2.69 9.41 -32.03
C ILE A 453 2.32 10.79 -31.45
N HIS A 454 3.01 11.85 -31.85
CA HIS A 454 2.63 13.22 -31.48
C HIS A 454 1.56 13.74 -32.43
N VAL A 455 0.78 14.73 -32.00
CA VAL A 455 -0.17 15.43 -32.86
C VAL A 455 0.20 16.92 -32.90
N HIS A 456 0.44 17.41 -34.11
CA HIS A 456 0.88 18.78 -34.38
C HIS A 456 -0.29 19.62 -34.91
N HIS A 457 -0.40 20.86 -34.41
CA HIS A 457 -1.36 21.85 -34.89
C HIS A 457 -0.82 22.54 -36.14
N LEU A 458 -1.60 22.55 -37.22
CA LEU A 458 -1.27 23.23 -38.47
C LEU A 458 -1.43 24.76 -38.38
N LYS A 459 -2.27 25.24 -37.47
CA LYS A 459 -2.43 26.66 -37.16
C LYS A 459 -1.63 26.99 -35.91
N GLU A 460 -0.79 28.00 -35.99
CA GLU A 460 0.02 28.45 -34.85
C GLU A 460 -0.85 29.23 -33.85
N LEU A 461 -1.11 28.60 -32.70
CA LEU A 461 -2.01 29.11 -31.67
C LEU A 461 -1.58 30.46 -31.07
N HIS A 462 -0.29 30.81 -31.14
CA HIS A 462 0.20 32.13 -30.75
C HIS A 462 -0.40 33.30 -31.56
N THR A 463 -1.06 33.02 -32.68
CA THR A 463 -1.75 34.02 -33.50
C THR A 463 -3.24 34.15 -33.20
N ILE A 464 -3.80 33.26 -32.36
CA ILE A 464 -5.24 33.20 -32.05
C ILE A 464 -5.42 33.60 -30.59
N GLY A 465 -5.74 34.87 -30.36
CA GLY A 465 -5.81 35.47 -29.02
C GLY A 465 -7.09 35.20 -28.22
N GLU A 466 -7.93 34.25 -28.63
CA GLU A 466 -9.21 33.92 -27.98
C GLU A 466 -9.48 32.39 -28.06
N GLU A 467 -10.36 31.88 -27.19
CA GLU A 467 -10.80 30.48 -27.16
C GLU A 467 -11.12 29.95 -28.57
N TYR A 468 -10.40 28.92 -29.03
CA TYR A 468 -10.55 28.34 -30.36
C TYR A 468 -11.05 26.91 -30.29
N GLU A 469 -12.12 26.59 -31.02
CA GLU A 469 -12.57 25.22 -31.22
C GLU A 469 -11.65 24.52 -32.23
N VAL A 470 -10.83 23.59 -31.75
CA VAL A 470 -9.93 22.78 -32.58
C VAL A 470 -10.73 21.75 -33.40
N ASP A 471 -10.60 21.77 -34.72
CA ASP A 471 -11.08 20.71 -35.60
C ASP A 471 -10.00 19.60 -35.68
N PRO A 472 -10.27 18.39 -35.15
CA PRO A 472 -9.30 17.29 -35.12
C PRO A 472 -8.81 16.81 -36.49
N ILE A 473 -9.57 17.08 -37.56
CA ILE A 473 -9.26 16.66 -38.91
C ILE A 473 -8.67 17.83 -39.69
N ALA A 474 -9.22 19.04 -39.56
CA ALA A 474 -8.70 20.18 -40.32
C ALA A 474 -7.39 20.73 -39.73
N ASP A 475 -7.26 20.74 -38.41
CA ASP A 475 -6.19 21.50 -37.73
C ASP A 475 -5.05 20.64 -37.20
N LEU A 476 -5.19 19.32 -37.15
CA LEU A 476 -4.24 18.43 -36.48
C LEU A 476 -3.62 17.39 -37.42
N ARG A 477 -2.34 17.04 -37.23
CA ARG A 477 -1.67 15.97 -37.98
C ARG A 477 -0.76 15.10 -37.11
N PRO A 478 -0.72 13.77 -37.29
CA PRO A 478 0.19 12.90 -36.56
C PRO A 478 1.64 13.05 -37.05
N VAL A 479 2.56 13.30 -36.15
CA VAL A 479 4.00 13.46 -36.43
C VAL A 479 4.84 12.70 -35.40
N CYS A 480 6.00 12.17 -35.79
CA CYS A 480 6.91 11.54 -34.82
C CYS A 480 7.58 12.63 -33.95
N PRO A 481 8.05 12.29 -32.74
CA PRO A 481 8.75 13.24 -31.86
C PRO A 481 9.90 14.00 -32.54
N ASN A 482 10.67 13.30 -33.39
CA ASN A 482 11.77 13.91 -34.14
C ASN A 482 11.27 14.97 -35.15
N CYS A 483 10.24 14.64 -35.93
CA CYS A 483 9.67 15.61 -36.87
C CYS A 483 8.96 16.75 -36.13
N HIS A 484 8.31 16.47 -35.00
CA HIS A 484 7.66 17.48 -34.17
C HIS A 484 8.66 18.53 -33.68
N ALA A 485 9.79 18.07 -33.13
CA ALA A 485 10.88 18.96 -32.71
C ALA A 485 11.43 19.79 -33.88
N MET A 486 11.55 19.20 -35.08
CA MET A 486 12.02 19.93 -36.26
C MET A 486 11.02 20.97 -36.76
N LEU A 487 9.70 20.70 -36.70
CA LEU A 487 8.66 21.67 -37.06
C LEU A 487 8.78 22.94 -36.20
N HIS A 488 9.09 22.80 -34.91
CA HIS A 488 9.20 23.90 -33.96
C HIS A 488 10.61 24.52 -33.82
N LYS A 489 11.58 24.16 -34.67
CA LYS A 489 12.97 24.68 -34.57
C LYS A 489 13.08 26.18 -34.91
N ARG A 490 12.06 26.81 -35.50
CA ARG A 490 12.02 28.25 -35.78
C ARG A 490 10.73 28.88 -35.25
N LYS A 491 10.77 30.19 -34.98
CA LYS A 491 9.57 31.01 -34.73
C LYS A 491 8.88 31.28 -36.07
N SER A 492 7.57 31.10 -36.08
CA SER A 492 6.78 30.47 -37.14
C SER A 492 7.29 29.06 -37.48
N ALA A 493 6.55 28.03 -37.11
CA ALA A 493 6.88 26.64 -37.36
C ALA A 493 7.07 26.35 -38.86
N TYR A 494 7.79 25.28 -39.18
CA TYR A 494 7.74 24.74 -40.53
C TYR A 494 6.37 24.14 -40.80
N SER A 495 5.84 24.33 -42.01
CA SER A 495 4.75 23.50 -42.50
C SER A 495 5.26 22.08 -42.76
N ILE A 496 4.34 21.11 -42.71
CA ILE A 496 4.64 19.70 -43.05
C ILE A 496 5.29 19.59 -44.43
N GLU A 497 4.78 20.34 -45.41
CA GLU A 497 5.29 20.30 -46.78
C GLU A 497 6.69 20.91 -46.91
N GLU A 498 7.02 21.93 -46.11
CA GLU A 498 8.40 22.43 -46.02
C GLU A 498 9.32 21.39 -45.40
N LEU A 499 8.92 20.76 -44.29
CA LEU A 499 9.76 19.78 -43.60
C LEU A 499 9.99 18.52 -44.46
N LYS A 500 8.97 18.06 -45.20
CA LYS A 500 9.10 16.97 -46.18
C LYS A 500 10.14 17.26 -47.27
N LYS A 501 10.26 18.51 -47.72
CA LYS A 501 11.26 18.91 -48.74
C LYS A 501 12.69 18.96 -48.18
N ILE A 502 12.83 19.16 -46.86
CA ILE A 502 14.13 19.23 -46.18
C ILE A 502 14.60 17.83 -45.79
N LEU A 503 13.66 16.92 -45.49
CA LEU A 503 13.94 15.52 -45.22
C LEU A 503 14.66 14.88 -46.42
N LYS A 504 15.81 14.25 -46.17
CA LYS A 504 16.68 13.67 -47.20
C LYS A 504 16.51 12.16 -47.32
#